data_AF-A0A1E4SM49-F1
#
_entry.id   AF-A0A1E4SM49-F1
#
_cell.length_a   1.000
_cell.length_b   1.000
_cell.length_c   1.000
_cell.angle_alpha   90.00
_cell.angle_beta   90.00
_cell.angle_gamma   90.00
#
_symmetry.space_group_name_H-M   'P 1'
#
loop_
_entity.id
_entity.type
_entity.pdbx_description
1 polymer ?
#
loop_
_entity_poly.entity_id
_entity_poly.type
_entity_poly.pdbx_seq_one_letter_code
_entity_poly.pdbx_strand_id
1 'polypeptide(L)'
;MLHNTQVVEINGIEYTVVVTHNAVPTAPITVYINEANNAAMGDYVYTIKGTSATLSGEENVRLSRLLEAKFGKPVYVGVNGQAGDVVAMFKVIQDMIGE
;
A
#
# COMPACT_ATOMS: atom_id res chain seq x y z
N MET A 1 8.88 3.19 15.53
CA MET A 1 8.17 2.50 14.45
C MET A 1 6.70 2.52 14.79
N LEU A 2 5.85 2.94 13.85
CA LEU A 2 4.42 3.06 14.02
C LEU A 2 3.73 2.03 13.12
N HIS A 3 2.72 1.36 13.67
CA HIS A 3 1.89 0.39 12.96
C HIS A 3 0.45 0.84 13.09
N ASN A 4 -0.16 1.20 11.96
CA ASN A 4 -1.54 1.64 11.90
C ASN A 4 -2.34 0.60 11.13
N THR A 5 -3.46 0.17 11.70
CA THR A 5 -4.40 -0.75 11.05
C THR A 5 -5.75 -0.07 10.98
N GLN A 6 -6.37 -0.09 9.80
CA GLN A 6 -7.71 0.41 9.58
C GLN A 6 -8.51 -0.56 8.73
N VAL A 7 -9.80 -0.65 9.01
CA VAL A 7 -10.78 -1.27 8.13
C VAL A 7 -11.48 -0.14 7.39
N VAL A 8 -11.49 -0.20 6.06
CA VAL A 8 -12.08 0.83 5.19
C VAL A 8 -12.97 0.18 4.16
N GLU A 9 -14.00 0.90 3.72
CA GLU A 9 -14.83 0.49 2.59
C GLU A 9 -14.54 1.40 1.39
N ILE A 10 -14.18 0.81 0.26
CA ILE A 10 -13.97 1.53 -1.01
C ILE A 10 -14.88 0.90 -2.05
N ASN A 11 -15.81 1.70 -2.60
CA ASN A 11 -16.78 1.26 -3.61
C ASN A 11 -17.59 0.01 -3.19
N GLY A 12 -17.96 -0.10 -1.91
CA GLY A 12 -18.74 -1.22 -1.38
C GLY A 12 -17.93 -2.49 -1.10
N ILE A 13 -16.60 -2.45 -1.24
CA ILE A 13 -15.70 -3.54 -0.88
C ILE A 13 -14.94 -3.15 0.39
N GLU A 14 -14.93 -4.03 1.38
CA GLU A 14 -14.19 -3.85 2.63
C GLU A 14 -12.73 -4.28 2.48
N TYR A 15 -11.82 -3.48 3.03
CA TYR A 15 -10.39 -3.73 3.05
C TYR A 15 -9.86 -3.57 4.47
N THR A 16 -8.97 -4.47 4.88
CA THR A 16 -8.07 -4.22 6.01
C THR A 16 -6.75 -3.68 5.47
N VAL A 17 -6.40 -2.47 5.86
CA VAL A 17 -5.15 -1.79 5.49
C VAL A 17 -4.25 -1.72 6.72
N VAL A 18 -3.01 -2.19 6.56
CA VAL A 18 -1.96 -2.09 7.57
C VAL A 18 -0.82 -1.27 7.00
N VAL A 19 -0.44 -0.21 7.69
CA VAL A 19 0.69 0.64 7.32
C VAL A 19 1.71 0.64 8.43
N THR A 20 2.94 0.26 8.10
CA THR A 20 4.10 0.39 8.96
C THR A 20 5.00 1.48 8.43
N HIS A 21 5.32 2.46 9.27
CA HIS A 21 6.22 3.55 8.92
C HIS A 21 7.00 4.03 10.13
N ASN A 22 8.02 4.85 9.90
CA ASN A 22 8.71 5.53 10.98
C ASN A 22 9.35 6.84 10.50
N ALA A 23 9.80 7.65 11.47
CA ALA A 23 10.38 8.97 11.24
C ALA A 23 11.81 8.94 10.67
N VAL A 24 12.47 7.78 10.59
CA VAL A 24 13.79 7.67 9.96
C VAL A 24 13.64 7.94 8.47
N PRO A 25 14.38 8.91 7.90
CA PRO A 25 14.21 9.32 6.50
C PRO A 25 14.45 8.20 5.48
N THR A 26 15.34 7.26 5.80
CA THR A 26 15.71 6.16 4.90
C THR A 26 14.91 4.88 5.15
N ALA A 27 14.10 4.84 6.20
CA ALA A 27 13.33 3.64 6.48
C ALA A 27 12.17 3.48 5.50
N PRO A 28 11.92 2.25 5.04
CA PRO A 28 10.83 2.00 4.12
C PRO A 28 9.45 2.16 4.79
N ILE A 29 8.45 2.42 3.97
CA ILE A 29 7.04 2.27 4.32
C ILE A 29 6.59 0.89 3.84
N THR A 30 5.94 0.13 4.72
CA THR A 30 5.32 -1.14 4.36
C THR A 30 3.82 -0.99 4.44
N VAL A 31 3.14 -1.27 3.34
CA VAL A 31 1.69 -1.29 3.23
C VAL A 31 1.26 -2.73 2.95
N TYR A 32 0.26 -3.19 3.69
CA TYR A 32 -0.46 -4.42 3.39
C TYR A 32 -1.94 -4.10 3.25
N ILE A 33 -2.55 -4.59 2.18
CA ILE A 33 -3.97 -4.42 1.85
C ILE A 33 -4.57 -5.81 1.74
N ASN A 34 -5.66 -6.04 2.46
CA ASN A 34 -6.38 -7.30 2.39
C ASN A 34 -7.85 -7.03 2.04
N GLU A 35 -8.23 -7.39 0.82
CA GLU A 35 -9.62 -7.39 0.37
C GLU A 35 -10.42 -8.45 1.12
N ALA A 36 -11.56 -8.07 1.70
CA ALA A 36 -12.42 -9.01 2.42
C ALA A 36 -12.97 -10.09 1.47
N ASN A 37 -13.04 -11.34 1.96
CA ASN A 37 -13.53 -12.50 1.21
C ASN A 37 -12.76 -12.84 -0.08
N ASN A 38 -11.57 -12.29 -0.30
CA ASN A 38 -10.72 -12.67 -1.42
C ASN A 38 -9.92 -13.97 -1.13
N ALA A 39 -9.86 -14.84 -2.13
CA ALA A 39 -9.08 -16.08 -2.11
C ALA A 39 -7.90 -16.09 -3.10
N ALA A 40 -7.74 -15.03 -3.91
CA ALA A 40 -6.65 -14.92 -4.87
C ALA A 40 -5.29 -14.73 -4.17
N MET A 41 -4.22 -15.29 -4.77
CA MET A 41 -2.86 -15.04 -4.30
C MET A 41 -2.51 -13.56 -4.54
N GLY A 42 -1.96 -12.92 -3.51
CA GLY A 42 -1.71 -11.49 -3.54
C GLY A 42 -0.50 -11.04 -4.37
N ASP A 43 -0.47 -9.74 -4.65
CA ASP A 43 0.65 -9.05 -5.28
C ASP A 43 1.64 -8.55 -4.22
N TYR A 44 2.92 -8.49 -4.59
CA TYR A 44 3.92 -7.81 -3.79
C TYR A 44 4.80 -6.93 -4.66
N VAL A 45 4.76 -5.63 -4.41
CA VAL A 45 5.50 -4.62 -5.15
C VAL A 45 6.45 -3.88 -4.23
N TYR A 46 7.71 -3.81 -4.62
CA TYR A 46 8.69 -2.93 -4.01
C TYR A 46 9.01 -1.78 -4.96
N THR A 47 8.93 -0.53 -4.50
CA THR A 47 9.33 0.64 -5.28
C THR A 47 10.36 1.47 -4.53
N ILE A 48 11.42 1.88 -5.24
CA ILE A 48 12.43 2.82 -4.75
C ILE A 48 12.89 3.71 -5.90
N LYS A 49 12.93 5.04 -5.68
CA LYS A 49 13.38 6.03 -6.66
C LYS A 49 12.68 5.86 -8.02
N GLY A 50 11.35 5.72 -8.00
CA GLY A 50 10.51 5.49 -9.18
C GLY A 50 10.67 4.12 -9.87
N THR A 51 11.61 3.27 -9.45
CA THR A 51 11.79 1.92 -9.99
C THR A 51 11.01 0.92 -9.17
N SER A 52 10.24 0.06 -9.83
CA SER A 52 9.43 -0.97 -9.17
C SER A 52 9.91 -2.37 -9.54
N ALA A 53 9.93 -3.27 -8.57
CA ALA A 53 10.11 -4.69 -8.75
C ALA A 53 8.87 -5.41 -8.20
N THR A 54 8.36 -6.38 -8.96
CA THR A 54 7.19 -7.17 -8.58
C THR A 54 7.62 -8.60 -8.30
N LEU A 55 7.10 -9.18 -7.22
CA LEU A 55 7.30 -10.60 -6.91
C LEU A 55 6.17 -11.44 -7.52
N SER A 56 4.96 -10.88 -7.58
CA SER A 56 3.75 -11.43 -8.18
C SER A 56 2.84 -10.28 -8.62
N GLY A 57 2.25 -10.43 -9.82
CA GLY A 57 1.34 -9.46 -10.45
C GLY A 57 1.98 -8.10 -10.79
N GLU A 58 1.27 -7.28 -11.57
CA GLU A 58 1.68 -5.91 -11.92
C GLU A 58 0.62 -4.85 -11.56
N GLU A 59 -0.53 -5.29 -11.05
CA GLU A 59 -1.74 -4.46 -10.97
C GLU A 59 -1.62 -3.35 -9.91
N ASN A 60 -0.69 -3.52 -8.96
CA ASN A 60 -0.48 -2.62 -7.83
C ASN A 60 0.77 -1.73 -7.95
N VAL A 61 1.48 -1.79 -9.08
CA VAL A 61 2.69 -0.97 -9.32
C VAL A 61 2.38 0.52 -9.27
N ARG A 62 1.22 0.92 -9.81
CA ARG A 62 0.81 2.33 -9.83
C ARG A 62 0.62 2.90 -8.42
N LEU A 63 -0.03 2.16 -7.52
CA LEU A 63 -0.20 2.57 -6.12
C LEU A 63 1.16 2.70 -5.43
N SER A 64 2.02 1.69 -5.57
CA SER A 64 3.37 1.68 -4.98
C SER A 64 4.21 2.90 -5.41
N ARG A 65 4.16 3.26 -6.70
CA ARG A 65 4.85 4.47 -7.23
C ARG A 65 4.28 5.78 -6.71
N LEU A 66 2.96 5.89 -6.57
CA LEU A 66 2.34 7.10 -6.01
C LEU A 66 2.76 7.32 -4.56
N LEU A 67 2.78 6.25 -3.75
CA LEU A 67 3.23 6.29 -2.36
C LEU A 67 4.72 6.67 -2.28
N GLU A 68 5.58 6.03 -3.08
CA GLU A 68 7.02 6.35 -3.09
C GLU A 68 7.27 7.81 -3.49
N ALA A 69 6.58 8.30 -4.52
CA ALA A 69 6.68 9.69 -4.95
C ALA A 69 6.18 10.68 -3.90
N LYS A 70 5.11 10.35 -3.16
CA LYS A 70 4.55 11.21 -2.10
C LYS A 70 5.49 11.31 -0.89
N PHE A 71 6.02 10.17 -0.43
CA PHE A 71 6.78 10.13 0.83
C PHE A 71 8.29 10.23 0.65
N GLY A 72 8.81 10.08 -0.58
CA GLY A 72 10.25 10.10 -0.85
C GLY A 72 11.01 8.96 -0.16
N LYS A 73 10.33 7.86 0.15
CA LYS A 73 10.84 6.69 0.88
C LYS A 73 10.59 5.41 0.08
N PRO A 74 11.46 4.39 0.17
CA PRO A 74 11.15 3.10 -0.43
C PRO A 74 9.82 2.55 0.11
N VAL A 75 9.01 1.94 -0.74
CA VAL A 75 7.68 1.42 -0.37
C VAL A 75 7.56 -0.05 -0.74
N TYR A 76 7.14 -0.85 0.22
CA TYR A 76 6.64 -2.21 -0.01
C TYR A 76 5.12 -2.17 0.02
N VAL A 77 4.47 -2.72 -0.99
CA VAL A 77 3.00 -2.86 -1.06
C VAL A 77 2.69 -4.33 -1.28
N GLY A 78 2.08 -4.96 -0.27
CA GLY A 78 1.47 -6.28 -0.39
C GLY A 78 -0.04 -6.15 -0.52
N VAL A 79 -0.66 -6.83 -1.48
CA VAL A 79 -2.11 -6.79 -1.70
C VAL A 79 -2.63 -8.20 -1.82
N ASN A 80 -3.41 -8.65 -0.85
CA ASN A 80 -4.20 -9.87 -0.99
C ASN A 80 -5.53 -9.52 -1.67
N GLY A 81 -5.61 -9.81 -2.97
CA GLY A 81 -6.72 -9.41 -3.85
C GLY A 81 -6.35 -8.22 -4.71
N GLN A 82 -7.28 -7.30 -4.91
CA GLN A 82 -7.05 -6.04 -5.60
C GLN A 82 -6.97 -4.89 -4.60
N ALA A 83 -6.18 -3.85 -4.89
CA ALA A 83 -6.16 -2.64 -4.06
C ALA A 83 -7.42 -1.77 -4.24
N GLY A 84 -8.38 -2.21 -5.06
CA GLY A 84 -9.58 -1.45 -5.40
C GLY A 84 -9.27 -0.19 -6.21
N ASP A 85 -9.93 0.91 -5.89
CA ASP A 85 -9.63 2.21 -6.48
C ASP A 85 -8.30 2.77 -5.94
N VAL A 86 -7.31 2.87 -6.82
CA VAL A 86 -5.94 3.31 -6.49
C VAL A 86 -5.90 4.70 -5.85
N VAL A 87 -6.78 5.63 -6.26
CA VAL A 87 -6.76 7.01 -5.76
C VAL A 87 -7.37 7.07 -4.36
N ALA A 88 -8.48 6.36 -4.13
CA ALA A 88 -9.09 6.25 -2.82
C ALA A 88 -8.15 5.54 -1.83
N MET A 89 -7.54 4.43 -2.24
CA MET A 89 -6.60 3.68 -1.41
C MET A 89 -5.35 4.50 -1.07
N PHE A 90 -4.82 5.25 -2.05
CA PHE A 90 -3.70 6.17 -1.82
C PHE A 90 -4.04 7.20 -0.72
N LYS A 91 -5.24 7.80 -0.76
CA LYS A 91 -5.69 8.77 0.25
C LYS A 91 -5.82 8.14 1.64
N VAL A 92 -6.40 6.94 1.73
CA VAL A 92 -6.50 6.19 3.00
C VAL A 92 -5.11 5.99 3.61
N ILE A 93 -4.15 5.50 2.83
CA ILE A 93 -2.79 5.26 3.32
C ILE A 93 -2.09 6.57 3.71
N GLN A 94 -2.33 7.63 2.94
CA GLN A 94 -1.79 8.96 3.24
C GLN A 94 -2.32 9.49 4.58
N ASP A 95 -3.63 9.42 4.80
CA ASP A 95 -4.26 9.83 6.06
C ASP A 95 -3.76 8.97 7.25
N MET A 96 -3.54 7.67 7.02
CA MET A 96 -2.96 6.76 8.03
C MET A 96 -1.51 7.11 8.40
N ILE A 97 -0.75 7.75 7.52
CA ILE A 97 0.64 8.18 7.81
C ILE A 97 0.63 9.56 8.48
N GLY A 98 -0.36 10.40 8.17
CA GLY A 98 -0.56 11.72 8.77
C GLY A 98 0.09 12.88 7.98
N GLU A 99 0.14 12.79 6.64
CA GLU A 99 0.71 13.80 5.71
C GLU A 99 -0.21 14.08 4.52
#